data_AF-A0A3B0XZW6-F1
#
_entry.id   AF-A0A3B0XZW6-F1
#
_cell.length_a   1.000
_cell.length_b   1.000
_cell.length_c   1.000
_cell.angle_alpha   90.00
_cell.angle_beta   90.00
_cell.angle_gamma   90.00
#
_symmetry.space_group_name_H-M   'P 1'
#
loop_
_entity.id
_entity.type
_entity.pdbx_description
1 polymer ?
#
loop_
_entity_poly.entity_id
_entity_poly.type
_entity_poly.pdbx_seq_one_letter_code
_entity_poly.pdbx_strand_id
1 'polypeptide(L)'
;MLGVRLEPELEQRLNALAKKTRRSKSFLAKEALRDYMDRLESQECRRQETLARWEAYEQSGESVPHKAMEDWLASWGEDKEKACPTIR
;
A
#
# COMPACT_ATOMS: atom_id res chain seq x y z
N MET A 1 5.33 -23.38 17.04
CA MET A 1 6.05 -23.59 15.77
C MET A 1 4.97 -23.80 14.71
N LEU A 2 4.85 -22.90 13.72
CA LEU A 2 3.86 -23.03 12.64
C LEU A 2 4.45 -23.95 11.56
N GLY A 3 3.84 -25.11 11.35
CA GLY A 3 4.19 -26.02 10.25
C GLY A 3 3.33 -25.71 9.03
N VAL A 4 3.95 -25.23 7.95
CA VAL A 4 3.25 -24.91 6.69
C VAL A 4 3.59 -25.98 5.67
N ARG A 5 2.56 -26.66 5.15
CA ARG A 5 2.73 -27.60 4.05
C ARG A 5 2.89 -26.82 2.75
N LEU A 6 4.01 -27.03 2.06
CA LEU A 6 4.28 -26.42 0.77
C LEU A 6 4.02 -27.45 -0.33
N GLU A 7 3.48 -26.99 -1.45
CA GLU A 7 3.43 -27.80 -2.66
C GLU A 7 4.87 -28.05 -3.18
N PRO A 8 5.11 -29.20 -3.84
CA PRO A 8 6.47 -29.59 -4.25
C PRO A 8 7.18 -28.53 -5.10
N GLU A 9 6.47 -27.87 -6.01
CA GLU A 9 7.03 -26.81 -6.85
C GLU A 9 7.48 -25.59 -6.03
N LEU A 10 6.66 -25.16 -5.07
CA LEU A 10 6.96 -24.03 -4.21
C LEU A 10 8.16 -24.34 -3.30
N GLU A 11 8.25 -25.56 -2.77
CA GLU A 11 9.40 -25.99 -2.00
C GLU A 11 10.68 -26.00 -2.85
N GLN A 12 10.62 -26.50 -4.09
CA GLN A 12 11.77 -26.47 -5.01
C GLN A 12 12.25 -25.03 -5.27
N ARG A 13 11.32 -24.09 -5.52
CA ARG A 13 11.63 -22.67 -5.70
C ARG A 13 12.28 -22.07 -4.47
N LEU A 14 11.75 -22.35 -3.27
CA LEU A 14 12.31 -21.90 -2.00
C LEU A 14 13.72 -22.47 -1.77
N ASN A 15 13.95 -23.74 -2.12
CA ASN A 15 15.25 -24.41 -2.01
C ASN A 15 16.30 -23.77 -2.92
N ALA A 16 15.93 -23.49 -4.17
CA ALA A 16 16.81 -22.83 -5.13
C ALA A 16 17.16 -21.41 -4.66
N LEU A 17 16.18 -20.66 -4.15
CA LEU A 17 16.38 -19.31 -3.63
C LEU A 17 17.27 -19.30 -2.38
N ALA A 18 17.05 -20.24 -1.45
CA ALA A 18 17.88 -20.42 -0.26
C ALA A 18 19.36 -20.67 -0.63
N LYS A 19 19.61 -21.56 -1.59
CA LYS A 19 20.97 -21.83 -2.10
C LYS A 19 21.61 -20.58 -2.73
N LYS A 20 20.87 -19.87 -3.58
CA LYS A 20 21.36 -18.67 -4.29
C LYS A 20 21.67 -17.52 -3.33
N THR A 21 20.84 -17.31 -2.31
CA THR A 21 20.96 -16.21 -1.34
C THR A 21 21.82 -16.56 -0.13
N ARG A 22 22.22 -17.84 0.03
CA ARG A 22 22.88 -18.39 1.22
C ARG A 22 22.11 -18.13 2.52
N ARG A 23 20.78 -18.11 2.45
CA ARG A 23 19.88 -17.96 3.60
C ARG A 23 19.12 -19.25 3.87
N SER A 24 18.70 -19.46 5.11
CA SER A 24 17.89 -20.64 5.45
C SER A 24 16.48 -20.53 4.86
N LYS A 25 15.85 -21.66 4.54
CA LYS A 25 14.47 -21.69 4.05
C LYS A 25 13.50 -20.98 5.01
N SER A 26 13.70 -21.20 6.32
CA SER A 26 12.88 -20.58 7.37
C SER A 26 13.04 -19.06 7.42
N PHE A 27 14.25 -18.54 7.18
CA PHE A 27 14.46 -17.09 7.07
C PHE A 27 13.65 -16.50 5.91
N LEU A 28 13.79 -17.07 4.71
CA LEU A 28 13.09 -16.59 3.52
C LEU A 28 11.57 -16.73 3.64
N ALA A 29 11.07 -17.82 4.23
CA ALA A 29 9.65 -18.01 4.46
C ALA A 29 9.08 -16.97 5.43
N LYS A 30 9.82 -16.62 6.49
CA LYS A 30 9.42 -15.58 7.43
C LYS A 30 9.41 -14.19 6.78
N GLU A 31 10.40 -13.87 5.98
CA GLU A 31 10.41 -12.60 5.25
C GLU A 31 9.24 -12.52 4.26
N ALA A 32 9.02 -13.56 3.47
CA ALA A 32 7.89 -13.60 2.54
C ALA A 32 6.54 -13.44 3.25
N LEU A 33 6.39 -14.06 4.43
CA LEU A 33 5.18 -13.90 5.24
C LEU A 33 5.03 -12.48 5.78
N ARG A 34 6.10 -11.88 6.32
CA ARG A 34 6.09 -10.49 6.80
C ARG A 34 5.71 -9.54 5.67
N ASP A 35 6.38 -9.64 4.53
CA ASP A 35 6.11 -8.77 3.39
C ASP A 35 4.67 -8.94 2.86
N TYR A 36 4.10 -10.15 2.97
CA TYR A 36 2.70 -10.38 2.61
C TYR A 36 1.74 -9.74 3.62
N MET A 37 2.00 -9.88 4.92
CA MET A 37 1.21 -9.24 5.98
C MET A 37 1.25 -7.73 5.86
N ASP A 38 2.43 -7.13 5.69
CA ASP A 38 2.61 -5.69 5.54
C ASP A 38 1.79 -5.14 4.35
N ARG A 39 1.76 -5.88 3.23
CA ARG A 39 0.94 -5.52 2.06
C ARG A 39 -0.55 -5.59 2.34
N LEU A 40 -1.01 -6.64 3.04
CA LEU A 40 -2.42 -6.79 3.41
C LEU A 40 -2.87 -5.71 4.38
N GLU A 41 -2.07 -5.45 5.42
CA GLU A 41 -2.35 -4.40 6.41
C GLU A 41 -2.38 -3.01 5.75
N SER A 42 -1.44 -2.74 4.84
CA SER A 42 -1.45 -1.49 4.06
C SER A 42 -2.67 -1.37 3.16
N GLN A 43 -3.12 -2.48 2.56
CA GLN A 43 -4.33 -2.49 1.73
C GLN A 43 -5.57 -2.24 2.58
N GLU A 44 -5.67 -2.88 3.72
CA GLU A 44 -6.78 -2.73 4.65
C GLU A 44 -6.84 -1.31 5.23
N CYS A 45 -5.69 -0.73 5.60
CA CYS A 45 -5.60 0.66 6.04
C CYS A 45 -6.14 1.62 4.97
N ARG A 46 -5.65 1.50 3.72
CA ARG A 46 -6.16 2.31 2.59
C ARG A 46 -7.67 2.12 2.37
N ARG A 47 -8.18 0.89 2.53
CA ARG A 47 -9.60 0.58 2.39
C ARG A 47 -10.41 1.31 3.46
N GLN A 48 -9.97 1.26 4.71
CA GLN A 48 -10.63 1.93 5.83
C GLN A 48 -10.60 3.46 5.66
N GLU A 49 -9.45 4.04 5.28
CA GLU A 49 -9.35 5.47 4.98
C GLU A 49 -10.30 5.89 3.85
N THR A 50 -10.42 5.08 2.80
CA THR A 50 -11.30 5.35 1.67
C THR A 50 -12.77 5.33 2.10
N LEU A 51 -13.17 4.33 2.89
CA LEU A 51 -14.53 4.24 3.42
C LEU A 51 -14.86 5.40 4.36
N ALA A 52 -13.95 5.76 5.26
CA ALA A 52 -14.15 6.89 6.17
C ALA A 52 -14.30 8.22 5.40
N ARG A 53 -13.50 8.43 4.35
CA ARG A 53 -13.64 9.61 3.47
C ARG A 53 -14.97 9.60 2.70
N TRP A 54 -15.38 8.44 2.21
CA TRP A 54 -16.67 8.27 1.52
C TRP A 54 -17.85 8.58 2.44
N GLU A 55 -17.86 8.01 3.64
CA GLU A 55 -18.89 8.25 4.64
C GLU A 55 -18.97 9.73 5.05
N ALA A 56 -17.83 10.39 5.25
CA ALA A 56 -17.79 11.82 5.53
C ALA A 56 -18.41 12.64 4.38
N TYR A 57 -18.08 12.31 3.13
CA TYR A 57 -18.66 12.96 1.95
C TYR A 57 -20.17 12.71 1.81
N GLU A 58 -20.66 11.49 2.08
CA GLU A 58 -22.11 11.21 2.05
C GLU A 58 -22.87 12.04 3.10
N GLN A 59 -22.25 12.34 4.23
CA GLN A 59 -22.87 13.12 5.31
C GLN A 59 -22.79 14.63 5.07
N SER A 60 -21.64 15.16 4.65
CA SER A 60 -21.41 16.60 4.55
C SER A 60 -21.53 17.15 3.13
N GLY A 61 -21.32 16.32 2.11
CA GLY A 61 -21.13 16.72 0.71
C GLY A 61 -19.82 17.48 0.47
N GLU A 62 -18.99 17.67 1.50
CA GLU A 62 -17.80 18.48 1.42
C GLU A 62 -16.73 17.78 0.60
N SER A 63 -16.17 18.51 -0.36
CA SER A 63 -15.13 17.99 -1.24
C SER A 63 -14.18 19.09 -1.69
N VAL A 64 -13.04 18.71 -2.24
CA VAL A 64 -12.17 19.67 -2.91
C VAL A 64 -12.75 19.94 -4.30
N PRO A 65 -13.11 21.20 -4.65
CA PRO A 65 -13.61 21.49 -5.98
C PRO A 65 -12.57 21.15 -7.05
N HIS A 66 -12.99 20.48 -8.12
CA HIS A 66 -12.11 20.05 -9.21
C HIS A 66 -11.25 21.20 -9.74
N LYS A 67 -11.86 22.38 -9.97
CA LYS A 67 -11.14 23.55 -10.49
C LYS A 67 -10.04 24.06 -9.57
N ALA A 68 -10.28 24.02 -8.25
CA ALA A 68 -9.28 24.42 -7.26
C ALA A 68 -8.08 23.45 -7.25
N MET A 69 -8.34 22.16 -7.45
CA MET A 69 -7.30 21.13 -7.59
C MET A 69 -6.47 21.32 -8.86
N GLU A 70 -7.13 21.53 -10.01
CA GLU A 70 -6.44 21.82 -11.29
C GLU A 70 -5.55 23.06 -11.19
N ASP A 71 -6.09 24.15 -10.65
CA ASP A 71 -5.38 25.42 -10.54
C ASP A 71 -4.15 25.32 -9.62
N TRP A 72 -4.17 24.42 -8.64
CA TRP A 72 -3.03 24.10 -7.77
C TRP A 72 -2.00 23.24 -8.50
N LEU A 73 -2.43 22.15 -9.14
CA LEU A 73 -1.52 21.27 -9.91
C LEU A 73 -0.81 22.01 -11.03
N ALA A 74 -1.50 22.91 -11.73
CA ALA A 74 -0.92 23.72 -12.79
C ALA A 74 0.16 24.70 -12.28
N SER A 75 0.16 25.05 -11.00
CA SER A 75 1.16 25.95 -10.42
C SER A 75 2.44 25.25 -9.97
N TRP A 76 2.48 23.91 -9.99
CA TRP A 76 3.67 23.16 -9.59
C TRP A 76 4.83 23.42 -10.56
N GLY A 77 6.02 23.68 -10.02
CA GLY A 77 7.22 24.00 -10.79
C GLY A 77 7.33 25.46 -11.23
N GLU A 78 6.40 26.33 -10.81
CA GLU A 78 6.51 27.77 -10.98
C GLU A 78 7.06 28.44 -9.71
N ASP A 79 7.68 29.62 -9.84
CA ASP A 79 8.14 30.42 -8.68
C ASP A 79 6.99 30.83 -7.73
N LYS A 80 5.73 30.70 -8.18
CA LYS A 80 4.52 31.05 -7.44
C LYS A 80 3.58 29.86 -7.29
N GLU A 81 4.09 28.72 -6.83
CA GLU A 81 3.25 27.58 -6.48
C GLU A 81 2.13 27.98 -5.51
N LYS A 82 0.90 27.59 -5.82
CA LYS A 82 -0.28 27.88 -4.99
C LYS A 82 -0.34 26.94 -3.79
N ALA A 83 -1.10 27.33 -2.77
CA ALA A 83 -1.37 26.46 -1.62
C ALA A 83 -2.29 25.29 -2.00
N CYS A 84 -2.08 24.14 -1.38
CA CYS A 84 -2.93 22.96 -1.54
C CYS A 84 -4.39 23.31 -1.16
N PRO A 85 -5.37 23.03 -2.03
CA PRO A 85 -6.76 23.34 -1.76
C PRO A 85 -7.31 22.44 -0.64
N THR A 86 -8.20 23.00 0.18
CA THR A 86 -8.83 22.29 1.30
C THR A 86 -10.26 21.86 0.96
N ILE A 87 -10.76 20.85 1.67
CA ILE A 87 -12.15 20.40 1.63
C ILE A 87 -13.07 21.57 2.02
N ARG A 88 -14.21 21.72 1.32
CA ARG A 88 -15.24 22.75 1.54
C ARG A 88 -16.63 22.20 1.29
#